data_AF-A0A8C5F880-F1
#
_entry.id   AF-A0A8C5F880-F1
#
_cell.length_a   1.000
_cell.length_b   1.000
_cell.length_c   1.000
_cell.angle_alpha   90.00
_cell.angle_beta   90.00
_cell.angle_gamma   90.00
#
_symmetry.space_group_name_H-M   'P 1'
#
loop_
_entity.id
_entity.type
_entity.pdbx_description
1 polymer ?
#
loop_
_entity_poly.entity_id
_entity_poly.type
_entity_poly.pdbx_seq_one_letter_code
_entity_poly.pdbx_strand_id
1 'polypeptide(L)'
;MHRTTRIKITELNPHLMCVLCGGYFIDATTIIECLHSFCKMCIVRYLETSKYCPICDVQVHKTKPLLNIRSDKTLQDIVYKLVPGLFKNEMKRRRDFYAAHPSVDATNGSNEDRGEVADEDKRIITDDEIISLSIEFFDQNRAEQMGWNKCVELQAANKRYLQCPAAMTVMHLRKFLRSKMDIPNTYQVEVMYEDEPLKDYYTLMDIAYIYTWRRNGPLPLKYRVRPNCKKMKLSPTQPEAPNSTGRSGPESDFASDKASSPAGVPSTSSSLPSPSTPAQSPHPQFTPSAPNNQNGAPSLTPLAQSRPYPFSIKSRKMSVNGSSASSG
;
A
#
# COMPACT_ATOMS: atom_id res chain seq x y z
N MET A 1 0.49 16.28 10.02
CA MET A 1 -0.86 16.23 9.43
C MET A 1 -0.91 15.06 8.46
N HIS A 2 -1.40 13.89 8.86
CA HIS A 2 -1.59 12.77 7.92
C HIS A 2 -3.03 12.86 7.40
N ARG A 3 -3.23 13.63 6.33
CA ARG A 3 -4.51 13.66 5.59
C ARG A 3 -4.48 12.54 4.57
N THR A 4 -5.54 11.74 4.50
CA THR A 4 -5.78 10.83 3.37
C THR A 4 -5.93 11.69 2.11
N THR A 5 -4.95 11.64 1.22
CA THR A 5 -5.00 12.31 -0.08
C THR A 5 -5.50 11.32 -1.12
N ARG A 6 -6.39 11.79 -2.00
CA ARG A 6 -6.88 11.02 -3.15
C ARG A 6 -6.32 11.66 -4.40
N ILE A 7 -5.49 10.91 -5.13
CA ILE A 7 -4.87 11.34 -6.39
C ILE A 7 -5.41 10.44 -7.50
N LYS A 8 -5.68 11.01 -8.67
CA LYS A 8 -6.14 10.22 -9.81
C LYS A 8 -4.97 9.38 -10.34
N ILE A 9 -5.22 8.09 -10.57
CA ILE A 9 -4.20 7.18 -11.10
C ILE A 9 -3.62 7.65 -12.45
N THR A 10 -4.43 8.35 -13.25
CA THR A 10 -4.01 8.91 -14.55
C THR A 10 -2.88 9.92 -14.42
N GLU A 11 -2.77 10.62 -13.30
CA GLU A 11 -1.67 11.56 -13.02
C GLU A 11 -0.36 10.83 -12.67
N LEU A 12 -0.47 9.59 -12.15
CA LEU A 12 0.67 8.75 -11.79
C LEU A 12 1.10 7.83 -12.95
N ASN A 13 0.21 7.52 -13.89
CA ASN A 13 0.47 6.63 -15.02
C ASN A 13 1.80 6.90 -15.77
N PRO A 14 2.21 8.14 -16.06
CA PRO A 14 3.50 8.41 -16.73
C PRO A 14 4.72 7.84 -15.99
N HIS A 15 4.61 7.63 -14.68
CA HIS A 15 5.68 7.09 -13.84
C HIS A 15 5.55 5.58 -13.57
N LEU A 16 4.46 4.94 -14.03
CA LEU A 16 4.14 3.54 -13.73
C LEU A 16 4.04 2.67 -15.00
N MET A 17 4.15 3.27 -16.18
CA MET A 17 3.98 2.61 -17.47
C MET A 17 5.29 2.40 -18.21
N CYS A 18 5.42 1.25 -18.86
CA CYS A 18 6.52 0.91 -19.74
C CYS A 18 6.28 1.47 -21.15
N VAL A 19 7.23 2.27 -21.64
CA VAL A 19 7.17 2.86 -22.99
C VAL A 19 7.23 1.81 -24.12
N LEU A 20 7.81 0.63 -23.87
CA LEU A 20 7.96 -0.41 -24.90
C LEU A 20 6.67 -1.19 -25.18
N CYS A 21 5.80 -1.37 -24.18
CA CYS A 21 4.54 -2.12 -24.35
C CYS A 21 3.29 -1.26 -24.14
N GLY A 22 3.42 -0.04 -23.61
CA GLY A 22 2.31 0.85 -23.26
C GLY A 22 1.49 0.41 -22.05
N GLY A 23 1.87 -0.67 -21.37
CA GLY A 23 1.22 -1.17 -20.15
C GLY A 23 1.95 -0.78 -18.87
N TYR A 24 1.39 -1.14 -17.71
CA TYR A 24 2.06 -1.00 -16.42
C TYR A 24 3.31 -1.89 -16.31
N PHE A 25 4.27 -1.49 -15.48
CA PHE A 25 5.46 -2.30 -15.22
C PHE A 25 5.11 -3.66 -14.60
N ILE A 26 5.58 -4.71 -15.25
CA ILE A 26 5.59 -6.09 -14.75
C ILE A 26 7.04 -6.57 -14.75
N ASP A 27 7.52 -7.02 -13.60
CA ASP A 27 8.92 -7.29 -13.32
C ASP A 27 9.83 -6.12 -13.75
N ALA A 28 9.60 -4.95 -13.15
CA ALA A 28 10.32 -3.72 -13.45
C ALA A 28 11.83 -3.97 -13.46
N THR A 29 12.47 -3.52 -14.54
CA THR A 29 13.89 -3.71 -14.80
C THR A 29 14.47 -2.38 -15.27
N THR A 30 15.48 -1.91 -14.56
CA THR A 30 16.07 -0.59 -14.74
C THR A 30 17.47 -0.71 -15.33
N ILE A 31 17.77 0.13 -16.33
CA ILE A 31 19.12 0.27 -16.89
C ILE A 31 19.96 1.07 -15.90
N ILE A 32 21.12 0.55 -15.49
CA ILE A 32 21.96 1.18 -14.45
C ILE A 32 22.51 2.54 -14.90
N GLU A 33 22.96 2.64 -16.14
CA GLU A 33 23.67 3.83 -16.66
C GLU A 33 22.79 5.08 -16.77
N CYS A 34 21.47 4.92 -16.98
CA CYS A 34 20.55 6.04 -17.22
C CYS A 34 19.29 6.02 -16.37
N LEU A 35 19.12 5.01 -15.50
CA LEU A 35 17.98 4.83 -14.60
C LEU A 35 16.60 4.82 -15.27
N HIS A 36 16.53 4.48 -16.56
CA HIS A 36 15.27 4.24 -17.24
C HIS A 36 14.76 2.82 -17.00
N SER A 37 13.48 2.70 -16.65
CA SER A 37 12.82 1.45 -16.26
C SER A 37 11.86 0.94 -17.32
N PHE A 38 11.77 -0.38 -17.42
CA PHE A 38 10.96 -1.12 -18.40
C PHE A 38 10.44 -2.43 -17.80
N CYS A 39 9.50 -3.12 -18.44
CA CYS A 39 9.20 -4.50 -18.07
C CYS A 39 10.38 -5.42 -18.43
N LYS A 40 10.71 -6.41 -17.59
CA LYS A 40 11.81 -7.37 -17.80
C LYS A 40 11.81 -7.95 -19.21
N MET A 41 10.67 -8.52 -19.63
CA MET A 41 10.56 -9.17 -20.94
C MET A 41 10.71 -8.18 -22.09
N CYS A 42 10.24 -6.94 -21.93
CA CYS A 42 10.33 -5.91 -22.97
C CYS A 42 11.77 -5.47 -23.19
N ILE A 43 12.49 -5.13 -22.12
CA ILE A 43 13.87 -4.64 -22.26
C ILE A 43 14.83 -5.75 -22.66
N VAL A 44 14.65 -6.98 -22.17
CA VAL A 44 15.48 -8.12 -22.58
C VAL A 44 15.35 -8.35 -24.09
N ARG A 45 14.12 -8.44 -24.61
CA ARG A 45 13.88 -8.60 -26.06
C ARG A 45 14.43 -7.45 -26.88
N TYR A 46 14.28 -6.21 -26.41
CA TYR A 46 14.81 -5.04 -27.12
C TYR A 46 16.35 -5.09 -27.21
N LEU A 47 17.02 -5.45 -26.10
CA LEU A 47 18.48 -5.49 -26.01
C LEU A 47 19.13 -6.67 -26.76
N GLU A 48 18.34 -7.60 -27.29
CA GLU A 48 18.82 -8.61 -28.26
C GLU A 48 19.18 -7.97 -29.61
N THR A 49 18.52 -6.85 -29.95
CA THR A 49 18.68 -6.15 -31.24
C THR A 49 19.46 -4.84 -31.13
N SER A 50 19.38 -4.16 -29.99
CA SER A 50 20.02 -2.86 -29.77
C SER A 50 20.86 -2.84 -28.49
N LYS A 51 21.90 -2.00 -28.46
CA LYS A 51 22.76 -1.80 -27.27
C LYS A 51 22.54 -0.44 -26.60
N TYR A 52 21.54 0.31 -27.05
CA TYR A 52 21.27 1.69 -26.62
C TYR A 52 19.94 1.77 -25.88
N CYS A 53 19.77 2.74 -24.99
CA CYS A 53 18.53 2.95 -24.27
C CYS A 53 17.39 3.36 -25.22
N PRO A 54 16.17 2.78 -25.14
CA PRO A 54 15.02 3.19 -25.96
C PRO A 54 14.53 4.63 -25.77
N ILE A 55 14.96 5.31 -24.71
CA ILE A 55 14.46 6.64 -24.32
C ILE A 55 15.48 7.73 -24.62
N CYS A 56 16.75 7.51 -24.26
CA CYS A 56 17.78 8.54 -24.32
C CYS A 56 19.01 8.16 -25.16
N ASP A 57 18.96 7.01 -25.85
CA ASP A 57 20.03 6.51 -26.72
C ASP A 57 21.41 6.36 -26.06
N VAL A 58 21.48 6.42 -24.73
CA VAL A 58 22.71 6.13 -23.97
C VAL A 58 23.07 4.67 -24.17
N GLN A 59 24.35 4.38 -24.44
CA GLN A 59 24.84 3.02 -24.61
C GLN A 59 24.76 2.25 -23.28
N VAL A 60 23.95 1.19 -23.25
CA VAL A 60 23.72 0.37 -22.05
C VAL A 60 24.99 -0.39 -21.65
N HIS A 61 25.65 -0.99 -22.63
CA HIS A 61 26.95 -1.66 -22.46
C HIS A 61 27.61 -1.86 -23.82
N LYS A 62 28.96 -1.91 -23.87
CA LYS A 62 29.74 -2.05 -25.11
C LYS A 62 29.45 -3.35 -25.89
N THR A 63 29.43 -4.49 -25.18
CA THR A 63 29.28 -5.82 -25.79
C THR A 63 28.00 -6.56 -25.36
N LYS A 64 27.73 -6.64 -24.05
CA LYS A 64 26.62 -7.40 -23.46
C LYS A 64 25.67 -6.49 -22.67
N PRO A 65 24.63 -5.89 -23.30
CA PRO A 65 23.71 -4.97 -22.63
C PRO A 65 22.94 -5.56 -21.45
N LEU A 66 22.73 -6.89 -21.42
CA LEU A 66 22.08 -7.59 -20.31
C LEU A 66 22.85 -7.55 -18.98
N LEU A 67 24.14 -7.20 -18.97
CA LEU A 67 24.92 -7.09 -17.73
C LEU A 67 24.62 -5.80 -16.95
N ASN A 68 24.12 -4.77 -17.63
CA ASN A 68 23.88 -3.43 -17.09
C ASN A 68 22.39 -3.12 -16.88
N ILE A 69 21.57 -4.16 -16.74
CA ILE A 69 20.18 -4.06 -16.31
C ILE A 69 19.99 -4.78 -14.98
N ARG A 70 19.14 -4.25 -14.11
CA ARG A 70 18.83 -4.82 -12.79
C ARG A 70 17.32 -4.84 -12.55
N SER A 71 16.84 -5.90 -11.90
CA SER A 71 15.46 -5.94 -11.41
C SER A 71 15.27 -4.86 -10.35
N ASP A 72 14.26 -4.02 -10.55
CA ASP A 72 13.91 -2.92 -9.65
C ASP A 72 12.71 -3.32 -8.79
N LYS A 73 13.01 -4.01 -7.69
CA LYS A 73 11.97 -4.52 -6.79
C LYS A 73 11.18 -3.39 -6.13
N THR A 74 11.83 -2.27 -5.83
CA THR A 74 11.19 -1.13 -5.18
C THR A 74 10.17 -0.48 -6.11
N LEU A 75 10.55 -0.22 -7.37
CA LEU A 75 9.62 0.32 -8.35
C LEU A 75 8.46 -0.66 -8.60
N GLN A 76 8.75 -1.96 -8.69
CA GLN A 76 7.70 -2.96 -8.86
C GLN A 76 6.72 -2.99 -7.67
N ASP A 77 7.22 -2.91 -6.44
CA ASP A 77 6.40 -2.85 -5.23
C ASP A 77 5.55 -1.57 -5.20
N ILE A 78 6.08 -0.43 -5.65
CA ILE A 78 5.34 0.83 -5.79
C ILE A 78 4.19 0.67 -6.79
N VAL A 79 4.48 0.15 -7.98
CA VAL A 79 3.49 -0.05 -9.05
C VAL A 79 2.38 -0.98 -8.58
N TYR A 80 2.72 -2.10 -7.93
CA TYR A 80 1.72 -3.04 -7.43
C TYR A 80 0.89 -2.51 -6.25
N LYS A 81 1.44 -1.59 -5.43
CA LYS A 81 0.68 -0.93 -4.35
C LYS A 81 -0.23 0.18 -4.85
N LEU A 82 0.19 0.92 -5.87
CA LEU A 82 -0.56 2.06 -6.39
C LEU A 82 -1.65 1.66 -7.40
N VAL A 83 -1.41 0.63 -8.22
CA VAL A 83 -2.36 0.20 -9.25
C VAL A 83 -3.29 -0.88 -8.69
N PRO A 84 -4.59 -0.58 -8.47
CA PRO A 84 -5.51 -1.52 -7.84
C PRO A 84 -5.66 -2.81 -8.67
N GLY A 85 -5.56 -3.96 -8.00
CA GLY A 85 -5.78 -5.26 -8.61
C GLY A 85 -4.71 -5.72 -9.60
N LEU A 86 -3.69 -4.92 -9.92
CA LEU A 86 -2.66 -5.27 -10.90
C LEU A 86 -1.92 -6.56 -10.52
N PHE A 87 -1.47 -6.65 -9.27
CA PHE A 87 -0.79 -7.84 -8.75
C PHE A 87 -1.70 -9.08 -8.81
N LYS A 88 -2.94 -8.98 -8.31
CA LYS A 88 -3.92 -10.08 -8.34
C LYS A 88 -4.17 -10.57 -9.78
N ASN A 89 -4.30 -9.64 -10.72
CA ASN A 89 -4.53 -9.94 -12.14
C ASN A 89 -3.31 -10.60 -12.79
N GLU A 90 -2.10 -10.10 -12.52
CA GLU A 90 -0.87 -10.68 -13.05
C GLU A 90 -0.63 -12.10 -12.51
N MET A 91 -0.77 -12.32 -11.20
CA MET A 91 -0.66 -13.64 -10.60
C MET A 91 -1.72 -14.62 -11.13
N LYS A 92 -2.94 -14.13 -11.42
CA LYS A 92 -3.97 -14.92 -12.09
C LYS A 92 -3.54 -15.33 -13.51
N ARG A 93 -3.01 -14.40 -14.31
CA ARG A 93 -2.52 -14.70 -15.66
C ARG A 93 -1.40 -15.75 -15.66
N ARG A 94 -0.46 -15.65 -14.72
CA ARG A 94 0.62 -16.64 -14.55
C ARG A 94 0.05 -18.03 -14.25
N ARG A 95 -0.86 -18.13 -13.26
CA ARG A 95 -1.51 -19.41 -12.92
C ARG A 95 -2.31 -20.00 -14.07
N ASP A 96 -3.14 -19.19 -14.74
CA ASP A 96 -3.95 -19.64 -15.88
C ASP A 96 -3.06 -20.18 -17.02
N PHE A 97 -1.91 -19.52 -17.27
CA PHE A 97 -0.95 -19.96 -18.28
C PHE A 97 -0.34 -21.32 -17.94
N TYR A 98 0.18 -21.51 -16.72
CA TYR A 98 0.80 -22.77 -16.32
C TYR A 98 -0.21 -23.90 -16.16
N ALA A 99 -1.44 -23.61 -15.74
CA ALA A 99 -2.53 -24.59 -15.73
C ALA A 99 -2.85 -25.13 -17.12
N ALA A 100 -2.76 -24.28 -18.16
CA ALA A 100 -2.95 -24.67 -19.55
C ALA A 100 -1.72 -25.32 -20.20
N HIS A 101 -0.53 -25.19 -19.61
CA HIS A 101 0.73 -25.69 -20.18
C HIS A 101 1.53 -26.55 -19.18
N PRO A 102 1.05 -27.76 -18.81
CA PRO A 102 1.69 -28.60 -17.79
C PRO A 102 3.11 -29.08 -18.16
N SER A 103 3.48 -29.08 -19.44
CA SER A 103 4.72 -29.66 -19.96
C SER A 103 5.89 -28.67 -20.12
N VAL A 104 5.73 -27.38 -19.78
CA VAL A 104 6.81 -26.36 -19.89
C VAL A 104 7.77 -26.41 -18.68
N ASP A 105 7.72 -27.53 -17.96
CA ASP A 105 8.47 -27.91 -16.77
C ASP A 105 8.70 -26.82 -15.71
N ALA A 106 8.04 -27.07 -14.59
CA ALA A 106 8.07 -26.36 -13.35
C ALA A 106 9.43 -26.46 -12.60
N THR A 107 10.55 -26.58 -13.30
CA THR A 107 11.85 -26.87 -12.68
C THR A 107 12.70 -25.63 -12.38
N ASN A 108 12.52 -24.50 -13.08
CA ASN A 108 13.42 -23.34 -12.94
C ASN A 108 12.76 -22.00 -12.57
N GLY A 109 11.43 -21.94 -12.45
CA GLY A 109 10.71 -20.73 -11.99
C GLY A 109 10.53 -20.70 -10.48
N SER A 110 10.58 -19.51 -9.88
CA SER A 110 10.16 -19.29 -8.50
C SER A 110 8.65 -19.50 -8.33
N ASN A 111 8.16 -19.65 -7.10
CA ASN A 111 6.71 -19.75 -6.83
C ASN A 111 5.96 -18.51 -7.33
N GLU A 112 6.57 -17.32 -7.25
CA GLU A 112 6.05 -16.06 -7.79
C GLU A 112 5.96 -16.07 -9.33
N ASP A 113 6.89 -16.74 -10.01
CA ASP A 113 6.85 -16.90 -11.48
C ASP A 113 5.66 -17.76 -11.92
N ARG A 114 5.24 -18.73 -11.10
CA ARG A 114 4.03 -19.54 -11.34
C ARG A 114 2.73 -18.84 -10.94
N GLY A 115 2.83 -17.70 -10.26
CA GLY A 115 1.69 -17.02 -9.64
C GLY A 115 1.18 -17.73 -8.37
N GLU A 116 1.97 -18.65 -7.82
CA GLU A 116 1.72 -19.36 -6.56
C GLU A 116 2.30 -18.54 -5.41
N VAL A 117 1.65 -17.44 -5.05
CA VAL A 117 2.08 -16.61 -3.92
C VAL A 117 1.34 -17.08 -2.68
N ALA A 118 2.08 -17.63 -1.71
CA ALA A 118 1.54 -17.99 -0.40
C ALA A 118 0.93 -16.77 0.29
N ASP A 119 -0.09 -16.97 1.12
CA ASP A 119 -0.74 -15.87 1.85
C ASP A 119 0.24 -15.09 2.74
N GLU A 120 1.28 -15.76 3.24
CA GLU A 120 2.36 -15.17 4.05
C GLU A 120 3.28 -14.23 3.25
N ASP A 121 3.39 -14.45 1.94
CA ASP A 121 4.22 -13.64 1.04
C ASP A 121 3.45 -12.48 0.40
N LYS A 122 2.14 -12.36 0.66
CA LYS A 122 1.31 -11.24 0.19
C LYS A 122 1.71 -9.93 0.88
N ARG A 123 2.75 -9.28 0.42
CA ARG A 123 3.18 -7.95 0.92
C ARG A 123 2.18 -6.83 0.64
N ILE A 124 1.18 -7.10 -0.20
CA ILE A 124 0.16 -6.14 -0.60
C ILE A 124 -1.13 -6.49 0.14
N ILE A 125 -1.54 -5.60 1.01
CA ILE A 125 -2.85 -5.57 1.67
C ILE A 125 -3.72 -4.62 0.85
N THR A 126 -4.91 -5.06 0.43
CA THR A 126 -5.90 -4.19 -0.20
C THR A 126 -7.01 -3.83 0.79
N ASP A 127 -7.73 -2.74 0.53
CA ASP A 127 -8.74 -2.20 1.46
C ASP A 127 -9.98 -3.10 1.61
N ASP A 128 -10.29 -3.89 0.57
CA ASP A 128 -11.31 -4.93 0.52
C ASP A 128 -10.92 -6.24 1.24
N GLU A 129 -9.66 -6.38 1.66
CA GLU A 129 -9.16 -7.62 2.24
C GLU A 129 -9.61 -7.79 3.70
N ILE A 130 -9.86 -9.04 4.12
CA ILE A 130 -10.15 -9.36 5.53
C ILE A 130 -8.86 -9.64 6.27
N ILE A 131 -8.59 -8.87 7.33
CA ILE A 131 -7.48 -9.06 8.24
C ILE A 131 -7.96 -9.80 9.48
N SER A 132 -7.25 -10.87 9.85
CA SER A 132 -7.40 -11.55 11.14
C SER A 132 -6.59 -10.80 12.20
N LEU A 133 -7.23 -10.43 13.30
CA LEU A 133 -6.59 -9.74 14.42
C LEU A 133 -6.95 -10.39 15.75
N SER A 134 -6.09 -10.18 16.73
CA SER A 134 -6.34 -10.53 18.13
C SER A 134 -6.39 -9.27 18.96
N ILE A 135 -7.31 -9.22 19.92
CA ILE A 135 -7.49 -8.10 20.83
C ILE A 135 -7.47 -8.62 22.28
N GLU A 136 -6.57 -8.08 23.09
CA GLU A 136 -6.43 -8.44 24.51
C GLU A 136 -6.51 -7.22 25.43
N PHE A 137 -7.04 -7.42 26.64
CA PHE A 137 -7.05 -6.38 27.65
C PHE A 137 -5.68 -6.24 28.30
N PHE A 138 -5.14 -5.03 28.29
CA PHE A 138 -3.88 -4.69 28.93
C PHE A 138 -4.16 -4.16 30.35
N ASP A 139 -3.75 -4.95 31.34
CA ASP A 139 -3.86 -4.62 32.77
C ASP A 139 -2.50 -4.10 33.29
N GLN A 140 -2.40 -2.78 33.43
CA GLN A 140 -1.21 -2.10 33.95
C GLN A 140 -0.84 -2.58 35.36
N ASN A 141 -1.83 -2.83 36.22
CA ASN A 141 -1.57 -3.19 37.63
C ASN A 141 -1.01 -4.61 37.77
N ARG A 142 -1.39 -5.54 36.88
CA ARG A 142 -0.85 -6.91 36.90
C ARG A 142 0.54 -7.03 36.31
N ALA A 143 0.91 -6.16 35.35
CA ALA A 143 2.25 -6.14 34.76
C ALA A 143 3.33 -5.72 35.77
N GLU A 144 2.98 -4.84 36.72
CA GLU A 144 3.91 -4.34 37.74
C GLU A 144 4.00 -5.25 38.99
N GLN A 145 2.95 -6.03 39.30
CA GLN A 145 2.89 -6.86 40.53
C GLN A 145 3.22 -8.35 40.34
N MET A 146 3.09 -8.93 39.15
CA MET A 146 3.41 -10.33 38.90
C MET A 146 4.58 -10.45 37.93
N GLY A 147 5.62 -11.19 38.33
CA GLY A 147 6.74 -11.53 37.45
C GLY A 147 6.26 -12.10 36.11
N TRP A 148 6.95 -11.70 35.04
CA TRP A 148 6.63 -11.92 33.62
C TRP A 148 5.96 -13.27 33.30
N ASN A 149 6.45 -14.37 33.88
CA ASN A 149 6.06 -15.73 33.51
C ASN A 149 4.61 -16.11 33.86
N LYS A 150 4.01 -15.56 34.94
CA LYS A 150 2.62 -15.91 35.36
C LYS A 150 1.56 -15.02 34.69
N CYS A 151 1.98 -13.86 34.19
CA CYS A 151 1.11 -12.92 33.47
C CYS A 151 0.78 -13.44 32.06
N VAL A 152 1.75 -14.04 31.38
CA VAL A 152 1.63 -14.54 30.00
C VAL A 152 0.59 -15.67 29.87
N GLU A 153 0.54 -16.58 30.84
CA GLU A 153 -0.36 -17.75 30.80
C GLU A 153 -1.83 -17.38 31.03
N LEU A 154 -2.10 -16.38 31.87
CA LEU A 154 -3.45 -15.83 32.11
C LEU A 154 -3.89 -14.81 31.04
N GLN A 155 -2.95 -14.08 30.43
CA GLN A 155 -3.24 -13.20 29.28
C GLN A 155 -3.55 -14.02 28.02
N ALA A 156 -2.94 -15.19 27.85
CA ALA A 156 -3.28 -16.12 26.77
C ALA A 156 -4.76 -16.56 26.79
N ALA A 157 -5.38 -16.65 27.98
CA ALA A 157 -6.78 -17.07 28.13
C ALA A 157 -7.82 -15.98 27.79
N ASN A 158 -7.42 -14.70 27.71
CA ASN A 158 -8.34 -13.56 27.49
C ASN A 158 -8.21 -12.89 26.12
N LYS A 159 -7.51 -13.54 25.18
CA LYS A 159 -7.42 -13.10 23.78
C LYS A 159 -8.72 -13.37 23.04
N ARG A 160 -9.25 -12.35 22.38
CA ARG A 160 -10.36 -12.49 21.43
C ARG A 160 -9.85 -12.32 20.02
N TYR A 161 -10.35 -13.12 19.09
CA TYR A 161 -9.98 -13.04 17.67
C TYR A 161 -11.12 -12.43 16.88
N LEU A 162 -10.78 -11.59 15.90
CA LEU A 162 -11.72 -10.88 15.05
C LEU A 162 -11.26 -10.96 13.60
N GLN A 163 -12.22 -11.06 12.69
CA GLN A 163 -12.00 -10.85 11.26
C GLN A 163 -12.63 -9.51 10.88
N CYS A 164 -11.81 -8.61 10.34
CA CYS A 164 -12.22 -7.25 10.04
C CYS A 164 -11.73 -6.84 8.65
N PRO A 165 -12.52 -6.09 7.87
CA PRO A 165 -12.02 -5.44 6.66
C PRO A 165 -10.80 -4.57 6.96
N ALA A 166 -9.80 -4.60 6.08
CA ALA A 166 -8.55 -3.85 6.22
C ALA A 166 -8.77 -2.33 6.32
N ALA A 167 -9.83 -1.84 5.68
CA ALA A 167 -10.28 -0.45 5.76
C ALA A 167 -10.87 -0.03 7.13
N MET A 168 -11.10 -0.97 8.07
CA MET A 168 -11.61 -0.64 9.40
C MET A 168 -10.60 0.21 10.18
N THR A 169 -11.07 1.25 10.86
CA THR A 169 -10.21 2.15 11.63
C THR A 169 -10.11 1.77 13.10
N VAL A 170 -9.07 2.27 13.78
CA VAL A 170 -8.93 2.20 15.24
C VAL A 170 -10.14 2.83 15.95
N MET A 171 -10.72 3.89 15.39
CA MET A 171 -11.96 4.47 15.91
C MET A 171 -13.13 3.46 15.91
N HIS A 172 -13.27 2.65 14.86
CA HIS A 172 -14.28 1.59 14.82
C HIS A 172 -14.02 0.54 15.90
N LEU A 173 -12.77 0.09 16.07
CA LEU A 173 -12.40 -0.85 17.13
C LEU A 173 -12.69 -0.30 18.53
N ARG A 174 -12.39 0.99 18.77
CA ARG A 174 -12.65 1.64 20.06
C ARG A 174 -14.15 1.67 20.38
N LYS A 175 -14.99 2.02 19.39
CA LYS A 175 -16.45 2.02 19.54
C LYS A 175 -16.98 0.61 19.78
N PHE A 176 -16.46 -0.37 19.04
CA PHE A 176 -16.78 -1.78 19.22
C PHE A 176 -16.47 -2.25 20.65
N LEU A 177 -15.25 -2.00 21.15
CA LEU A 177 -14.84 -2.39 22.50
C LEU A 177 -15.69 -1.72 23.58
N ARG A 178 -16.00 -0.43 23.40
CA ARG A 178 -16.88 0.31 24.32
C ARG A 178 -18.25 -0.35 24.44
N SER A 179 -18.86 -0.70 23.30
CA SER A 179 -20.17 -1.35 23.28
C SER A 179 -20.12 -2.80 23.76
N LYS A 180 -19.10 -3.56 23.38
CA LYS A 180 -18.97 -4.99 23.71
C LYS A 180 -18.70 -5.24 25.18
N MET A 181 -17.96 -4.34 25.82
CA MET A 181 -17.56 -4.43 27.24
C MET A 181 -18.36 -3.48 28.15
N ASP A 182 -19.41 -2.84 27.62
CA ASP A 182 -20.26 -1.88 28.33
C ASP A 182 -19.49 -0.79 29.10
N ILE A 183 -18.47 -0.20 28.46
CA ILE A 183 -17.56 0.75 29.10
C ILE A 183 -18.22 2.13 29.17
N PRO A 184 -18.42 2.71 30.37
CA PRO A 184 -19.08 4.01 30.49
C PRO A 184 -18.30 5.15 29.84
N ASN A 185 -19.01 6.24 29.50
CA ASN A 185 -18.40 7.43 28.89
C ASN A 185 -17.44 8.20 29.82
N THR A 186 -17.43 7.87 31.10
CA THR A 186 -16.44 8.34 32.08
C THR A 186 -15.07 7.73 31.88
N TYR A 187 -14.94 6.71 31.03
CA TYR A 187 -13.66 6.08 30.70
C TYR A 187 -13.30 6.30 29.22
N GLN A 188 -12.00 6.39 28.96
CA GLN A 188 -11.40 6.40 27.64
C GLN A 188 -10.85 5.01 27.32
N VAL A 189 -11.13 4.53 26.12
CA VAL A 189 -10.59 3.27 25.60
C VAL A 189 -9.45 3.61 24.65
N GLU A 190 -8.26 3.12 24.95
CA GLU A 190 -7.07 3.27 24.12
C GLU A 190 -6.74 1.91 23.49
N VAL A 191 -6.65 1.86 22.17
CA VAL A 191 -6.18 0.68 21.42
C VAL A 191 -4.70 0.87 21.15
N MET A 192 -3.93 -0.19 21.34
CA MET A 192 -2.47 -0.16 21.32
C MET A 192 -1.93 -1.29 20.44
N TYR A 193 -0.78 -1.04 19.81
CA TYR A 193 0.06 -2.08 19.25
C TYR A 193 1.30 -2.16 20.14
N GLU A 194 1.63 -3.35 20.63
CA GLU A 194 2.65 -3.55 21.68
C GLU A 194 2.36 -2.68 22.92
N ASP A 195 3.09 -1.58 23.10
CA ASP A 195 2.94 -0.63 24.21
C ASP A 195 2.57 0.79 23.74
N GLU A 196 2.38 0.99 22.43
CA GLU A 196 2.10 2.29 21.82
C GLU A 196 0.61 2.51 21.52
N PRO A 197 0.00 3.63 21.96
CA PRO A 197 -1.37 3.96 21.62
C PRO A 197 -1.51 4.39 20.16
N LEU A 198 -2.42 3.72 19.45
CA LEU A 198 -2.70 3.96 18.04
C LEU A 198 -3.64 5.16 17.83
N LYS A 199 -3.49 5.84 16.70
CA LYS A 199 -4.34 6.97 16.33
C LYS A 199 -5.68 6.50 15.77
N ASP A 200 -6.74 7.24 16.10
CA ASP A 200 -8.12 6.96 15.70
C ASP A 200 -8.34 6.75 14.20
N TYR A 201 -7.58 7.50 13.40
CA TYR A 201 -7.72 7.53 11.95
C TYR A 201 -6.89 6.45 11.23
N TYR A 202 -6.04 5.70 11.95
CA TYR A 202 -5.34 4.56 11.35
C TYR A 202 -6.32 3.46 10.99
N THR A 203 -6.20 2.93 9.78
CA THR A 203 -6.85 1.70 9.35
C THR A 203 -6.05 0.48 9.80
N LEU A 204 -6.68 -0.71 9.80
CA LEU A 204 -5.96 -1.96 10.05
C LEU A 204 -4.86 -2.20 9.00
N MET A 205 -5.11 -1.78 7.76
CA MET A 205 -4.11 -1.73 6.70
C MET A 205 -2.91 -0.85 7.08
N ASP A 206 -3.16 0.37 7.57
CA ASP A 206 -2.09 1.29 8.00
C ASP A 206 -1.25 0.67 9.12
N ILE A 207 -1.89 0.08 10.13
CA ILE A 207 -1.19 -0.57 11.25
C ILE A 207 -0.29 -1.70 10.72
N ALA A 208 -0.83 -2.55 9.85
CA ALA A 208 -0.08 -3.65 9.28
C ALA A 208 1.14 -3.16 8.47
N TYR A 209 1.02 -2.06 7.71
CA TYR A 209 2.16 -1.50 6.98
C TYR A 209 3.17 -0.78 7.88
N ILE A 210 2.70 0.03 8.84
CA ILE A 210 3.55 0.81 9.76
C ILE A 210 4.41 -0.14 10.60
N TYR A 211 3.81 -1.20 11.13
CA TYR A 211 4.50 -2.17 11.99
C TYR A 211 5.00 -3.39 11.22
N THR A 212 4.98 -3.35 9.88
CA THR A 212 5.52 -4.40 8.99
C THR A 212 5.00 -5.81 9.27
N TRP A 213 3.73 -5.93 9.67
CA TRP A 213 3.09 -7.20 9.98
C TRP A 213 3.01 -8.09 8.74
N ARG A 214 3.47 -9.34 8.87
CA ARG A 214 3.65 -10.29 7.75
C ARG A 214 2.60 -11.39 7.66
N ARG A 215 1.41 -11.23 8.25
CA ARG A 215 0.39 -12.29 8.32
C ARG A 215 0.84 -13.58 9.01
N ASN A 216 1.96 -13.57 9.74
CA ASN A 216 2.46 -14.67 10.57
C ASN A 216 1.60 -14.82 11.84
N GLY A 217 0.34 -15.22 11.66
CA GLY A 217 -0.69 -15.17 12.70
C GLY A 217 -1.45 -13.84 12.75
N PRO A 218 -2.49 -13.73 13.59
CA PRO A 218 -3.38 -12.57 13.63
C PRO A 218 -2.68 -11.32 14.15
N LEU A 219 -3.04 -10.15 13.61
CA LEU A 219 -2.51 -8.86 14.03
C LEU A 219 -2.75 -8.63 15.54
N PRO A 220 -1.69 -8.57 16.38
CA PRO A 220 -1.85 -8.48 17.83
C PRO A 220 -2.10 -7.04 18.27
N LEU A 221 -3.31 -6.78 18.76
CA LEU A 221 -3.70 -5.51 19.34
C LEU A 221 -4.02 -5.68 20.82
N LYS A 222 -3.76 -4.64 21.60
CA LYS A 222 -4.17 -4.55 23.00
C LYS A 222 -5.13 -3.38 23.19
N TYR A 223 -5.91 -3.40 24.26
CA TYR A 223 -6.65 -2.22 24.69
C TYR A 223 -6.54 -2.00 26.19
N ARG A 224 -6.53 -0.73 26.60
CA ARG A 224 -6.62 -0.34 28.01
C ARG A 224 -7.75 0.67 28.21
N VAL A 225 -8.24 0.72 29.44
CA VAL A 225 -9.30 1.62 29.86
C VAL A 225 -8.76 2.57 30.91
N ARG A 226 -8.87 3.88 30.68
CA ARG A 226 -8.42 4.93 31.60
C ARG A 226 -9.56 5.81 32.04
N PRO A 227 -9.60 6.31 33.29
CA PRO A 227 -10.54 7.34 33.68
C PRO A 227 -10.37 8.57 32.78
N ASN A 228 -11.47 9.08 32.23
CA ASN A 228 -11.47 10.32 31.50
C ASN A 228 -11.39 11.47 32.52
N CYS A 229 -10.18 11.98 32.76
CA CYS A 229 -9.99 13.18 33.57
C CYS A 229 -10.53 14.39 32.81
N LYS A 230 -11.86 14.57 32.79
CA LYS A 230 -12.46 15.85 32.49
C LYS A 230 -11.91 16.81 33.55
N LYS A 231 -11.06 17.77 33.15
CA LYS A 231 -10.71 18.90 34.01
C LYS A 231 -12.01 19.41 34.62
N MET A 232 -12.11 19.39 35.95
CA MET A 232 -13.18 20.07 36.67
C MET A 232 -13.20 21.51 36.16
N LYS A 233 -14.20 21.85 35.35
CA LYS A 233 -14.57 23.23 35.13
C LYS A 233 -15.18 23.67 36.46
N LEU A 234 -14.37 24.29 37.31
CA LEU A 234 -14.85 25.01 38.47
C LEU A 234 -15.89 26.01 37.96
N SER A 235 -17.16 25.75 38.24
CA SER A 235 -18.19 26.77 38.20
C SER A 235 -17.87 27.80 39.29
N PRO A 236 -17.90 29.12 39.01
CA PRO A 236 -17.80 30.11 40.07
C PRO A 236 -19.05 29.99 40.92
N THR A 237 -18.88 29.51 42.15
CA THR A 237 -19.86 29.64 43.22
C THR A 237 -20.09 31.13 43.44
N GLN A 238 -21.32 31.62 43.28
CA GLN A 238 -21.68 32.95 43.76
C GLN A 238 -21.48 32.99 45.28
N PRO A 239 -20.81 34.02 45.84
CA PRO A 239 -20.77 34.20 47.28
C PRO A 239 -22.07 34.86 47.74
N GLU A 240 -22.83 34.16 48.59
CA GLU A 240 -23.75 34.80 49.52
C GLU A 240 -22.98 35.75 50.44
N ALA A 241 -23.58 36.91 50.70
CA ALA A 241 -23.05 37.93 51.59
C ALA A 241 -23.03 37.45 53.05
N PRO A 242 -22.01 37.86 53.83
CA PRO A 242 -22.17 38.01 55.26
C PRO A 242 -21.92 39.47 55.69
N ASN A 243 -22.88 39.98 56.46
CA ASN A 243 -22.80 41.28 57.11
C ASN A 243 -22.04 41.17 58.45
N SER A 244 -21.10 42.11 58.65
CA SER A 244 -20.68 42.72 59.92
C SER A 244 -20.22 41.86 61.11
N THR A 245 -18.93 41.93 61.48
CA THR A 245 -18.39 42.73 62.62
C THR A 245 -16.99 42.26 63.01
N GLY A 246 -16.07 43.21 63.29
CA GLY A 246 -15.01 43.01 64.28
C GLY A 246 -13.54 42.93 63.83
N ARG A 247 -12.89 44.11 63.82
CA ARG A 247 -11.61 44.42 64.51
C ARG A 247 -10.24 44.01 63.89
N SER A 248 -9.35 45.01 63.94
CA SER A 248 -7.86 45.04 63.89
C SER A 248 -7.15 44.99 62.52
N GLY A 249 -6.48 46.12 62.18
CA GLY A 249 -5.55 46.30 61.03
C GLY A 249 -4.12 45.81 61.31
N PRO A 250 -3.04 46.36 60.69
CA PRO A 250 -2.96 47.46 59.71
C PRO A 250 -2.15 47.14 58.42
N GLU A 251 -2.27 48.05 57.45
CA GLU A 251 -1.24 48.58 56.53
C GLU A 251 -0.38 47.65 55.65
N SER A 252 -0.44 47.85 54.32
CA SER A 252 0.71 48.29 53.50
C SER A 252 0.28 48.52 52.04
N ASP A 253 0.45 49.76 51.59
CA ASP A 253 0.34 50.23 50.21
C ASP A 253 1.38 49.60 49.28
N PHE A 254 1.07 49.47 47.98
CA PHE A 254 1.87 50.09 46.91
C PHE A 254 1.13 50.04 45.56
N ALA A 255 0.86 51.23 45.02
CA ALA A 255 0.40 51.56 43.67
C ALA A 255 1.49 51.25 42.61
N SER A 256 1.36 51.32 41.28
CA SER A 256 0.35 51.80 40.33
C SER A 256 0.89 51.50 38.90
N ASP A 257 -0.01 51.37 37.91
CA ASP A 257 0.11 51.82 36.49
C ASP A 257 1.21 51.24 35.56
N LYS A 258 1.06 51.09 34.23
CA LYS A 258 0.08 51.59 33.26
C LYS A 258 0.15 50.76 31.95
N ALA A 259 -0.95 50.76 31.23
CA ALA A 259 -1.13 50.29 29.85
C ALA A 259 -0.38 51.13 28.80
N SER A 260 -0.19 50.56 27.60
CA SER A 260 -0.25 51.25 26.31
C SER A 260 -0.40 50.25 25.15
N SER A 261 -1.56 50.25 24.48
CA SER A 261 -1.69 49.88 23.06
C SER A 261 -1.34 51.10 22.19
N PRO A 262 -1.20 50.95 20.86
CA PRO A 262 -2.36 51.24 20.01
C PRO A 262 -2.48 50.40 18.73
N ALA A 263 -3.61 50.60 18.05
CA ALA A 263 -4.14 49.91 16.88
C ALA A 263 -4.06 50.75 15.58
N GLY A 264 -4.47 50.15 14.44
CA GLY A 264 -4.89 50.79 13.18
C GLY A 264 -3.91 50.56 12.01
N VAL A 265 -4.26 50.34 10.74
CA VAL A 265 -5.49 50.54 9.93
C VAL A 265 -5.29 49.85 8.53
N PRO A 266 -6.28 49.81 7.61
CA PRO A 266 -6.48 48.74 6.61
C PRO A 266 -6.33 49.12 5.09
N SER A 267 -6.54 48.10 4.23
CA SER A 267 -7.08 48.11 2.84
C SER A 267 -6.25 48.67 1.66
N THR A 268 -6.25 47.94 0.52
CA THR A 268 -6.60 48.44 -0.83
C THR A 268 -6.69 47.30 -1.87
N SER A 269 -7.59 47.51 -2.82
CA SER A 269 -8.04 46.67 -3.94
C SER A 269 -7.38 47.06 -5.27
N SER A 270 -7.32 46.15 -6.26
CA SER A 270 -7.36 46.52 -7.69
C SER A 270 -7.69 45.34 -8.62
N SER A 271 -8.27 45.69 -9.77
CA SER A 271 -9.14 44.90 -10.65
C SER A 271 -8.45 44.38 -11.95
N LEU A 272 -8.99 43.29 -12.51
CA LEU A 272 -9.18 42.81 -13.93
C LEU A 272 -8.49 43.52 -15.14
N PRO A 273 -8.22 42.86 -16.31
CA PRO A 273 -9.23 42.12 -17.12
C PRO A 273 -8.79 40.88 -17.97
N SER A 274 -9.79 40.20 -18.53
CA SER A 274 -9.72 39.12 -19.55
C SER A 274 -9.56 39.65 -20.99
N PRO A 275 -9.26 38.79 -21.98
CA PRO A 275 -10.21 38.63 -23.08
C PRO A 275 -10.39 37.17 -23.60
N SER A 276 -11.44 37.00 -24.39
CA SER A 276 -12.08 35.80 -24.91
C SER A 276 -11.65 35.38 -26.33
N THR A 277 -11.38 34.06 -26.53
CA THR A 277 -11.66 33.11 -27.68
C THR A 277 -11.48 33.51 -29.18
N PRO A 278 -11.52 32.55 -30.16
CA PRO A 278 -10.97 31.18 -30.27
C PRO A 278 -10.30 30.88 -31.65
N ALA A 279 -9.53 29.79 -31.82
CA ALA A 279 -9.19 29.26 -33.16
C ALA A 279 -8.86 27.75 -33.19
N GLN A 280 -9.81 27.00 -33.78
CA GLN A 280 -9.73 25.82 -34.65
C GLN A 280 -8.59 24.78 -34.54
N SER A 281 -9.01 23.55 -34.28
CA SER A 281 -8.39 22.27 -34.63
C SER A 281 -8.90 21.75 -35.99
N PRO A 282 -8.09 21.05 -36.81
CA PRO A 282 -8.59 20.32 -37.97
C PRO A 282 -8.74 18.82 -37.66
N HIS A 283 -9.97 18.32 -37.79
CA HIS A 283 -10.32 16.91 -37.87
C HIS A 283 -10.73 16.62 -39.32
N PRO A 284 -10.20 15.59 -40.01
CA PRO A 284 -10.75 15.15 -41.29
C PRO A 284 -11.98 14.26 -41.08
N GLN A 285 -13.00 14.53 -41.90
CA GLN A 285 -14.30 13.88 -41.95
C GLN A 285 -14.23 12.48 -42.60
N PHE A 286 -14.91 11.51 -42.00
CA PHE A 286 -15.40 10.32 -42.70
C PHE A 286 -16.88 10.10 -42.35
N THR A 287 -17.70 10.05 -43.38
CA THR A 287 -19.15 9.81 -43.38
C THR A 287 -19.49 8.36 -43.04
N PRO A 288 -20.54 8.08 -42.24
CA PRO A 288 -21.15 6.76 -42.21
C PRO A 288 -22.54 6.77 -42.87
N SER A 289 -22.67 5.99 -43.94
CA SER A 289 -23.97 5.55 -44.48
C SER A 289 -24.22 4.11 -44.03
N ALA A 290 -25.41 3.85 -43.50
CA ALA A 290 -25.97 2.53 -43.23
C ALA A 290 -27.44 2.50 -43.73
N PRO A 291 -28.15 1.37 -43.75
CA PRO A 291 -27.75 -0.03 -43.92
C PRO A 291 -28.49 -0.70 -45.12
N ASN A 292 -28.07 -1.88 -45.56
CA ASN A 292 -29.02 -2.79 -46.19
C ASN A 292 -28.78 -4.26 -45.77
N ASN A 293 -29.91 -4.94 -45.62
CA ASN A 293 -30.14 -6.22 -44.99
C ASN A 293 -30.04 -7.34 -46.03
N GLN A 294 -29.44 -8.50 -45.71
CA GLN A 294 -29.89 -9.81 -46.22
C GLN A 294 -29.15 -11.00 -45.59
N ASN A 295 -29.96 -11.97 -45.15
CA ASN A 295 -29.62 -13.30 -44.66
C ASN A 295 -29.04 -14.21 -45.75
N GLY A 296 -28.22 -15.20 -45.36
CA GLY A 296 -28.02 -16.43 -46.14
C GLY A 296 -26.70 -17.16 -45.90
N ALA A 297 -26.72 -18.17 -45.01
CA ALA A 297 -25.81 -19.33 -45.06
C ALA A 297 -26.46 -20.40 -45.98
N PRO A 298 -25.74 -21.37 -46.61
CA PRO A 298 -24.94 -22.37 -45.88
C PRO A 298 -23.70 -23.03 -46.60
N SER A 299 -22.88 -23.70 -45.76
CA SER A 299 -22.14 -24.98 -45.92
C SER A 299 -20.96 -25.22 -46.92
N LEU A 300 -19.80 -25.64 -46.32
CA LEU A 300 -18.85 -26.75 -46.66
C LEU A 300 -18.05 -26.65 -47.99
N THR A 301 -16.74 -26.90 -48.16
CA THR A 301 -15.69 -27.75 -47.51
C THR A 301 -14.28 -27.33 -48.07
N PRO A 302 -13.13 -27.89 -47.59
CA PRO A 302 -11.81 -27.23 -47.55
C PRO A 302 -10.70 -27.75 -48.51
N LEU A 303 -9.62 -26.96 -48.67
CA LEU A 303 -8.26 -27.38 -49.08
C LEU A 303 -7.21 -26.44 -48.40
N ALA A 304 -6.34 -26.94 -47.51
CA ALA A 304 -4.96 -27.41 -47.71
C ALA A 304 -3.96 -26.30 -48.13
N GLN A 305 -2.70 -26.16 -47.67
CA GLN A 305 -1.80 -26.74 -46.66
C GLN A 305 -0.48 -25.92 -46.80
N SER A 306 0.21 -25.56 -45.71
CA SER A 306 1.70 -25.51 -45.72
C SER A 306 2.31 -25.38 -44.31
N ARG A 307 2.92 -26.51 -43.91
CA ARG A 307 3.92 -26.86 -42.88
C ARG A 307 4.68 -25.76 -42.10
N PRO A 308 5.00 -26.03 -40.81
CA PRO A 308 6.18 -25.53 -40.11
C PRO A 308 7.36 -26.52 -40.18
N TYR A 309 8.60 -26.02 -40.20
CA TYR A 309 9.85 -26.80 -40.10
C TYR A 309 10.78 -26.19 -39.04
N PRO A 310 11.78 -26.93 -38.49
CA PRO A 310 11.95 -27.07 -37.05
C PRO A 310 13.27 -26.46 -36.53
N PHE A 311 13.28 -26.16 -35.23
CA PHE A 311 14.48 -25.87 -34.46
C PHE A 311 15.33 -27.13 -34.28
N SER A 312 16.60 -27.07 -34.65
CA SER A 312 17.61 -28.11 -34.39
C SER A 312 18.69 -27.53 -33.48
N ILE A 313 18.62 -27.81 -32.17
CA ILE A 313 19.72 -27.57 -31.23
C ILE A 313 20.59 -28.83 -31.21
N LYS A 314 21.83 -28.71 -31.69
CA LYS A 314 22.86 -29.75 -31.59
C LYS A 314 23.46 -29.76 -30.18
N SER A 315 23.16 -30.79 -29.41
CA SER A 315 23.84 -31.13 -28.15
C SER A 315 25.18 -31.79 -28.44
N ARG A 316 26.30 -31.20 -28.00
CA ARG A 316 27.61 -31.86 -27.99
C ARG A 316 27.72 -32.75 -26.75
N LYS A 317 27.80 -34.06 -26.96
CA LYS A 317 28.19 -35.08 -25.97
C LYS A 317 29.71 -35.01 -25.75
N MET A 318 30.18 -34.83 -24.52
CA MET A 318 31.51 -35.25 -24.10
C MET A 318 31.40 -36.62 -23.45
N SER A 319 32.13 -37.60 -23.97
CA SER A 319 32.35 -38.91 -23.35
C SER A 319 33.40 -38.79 -22.26
N VAL A 320 33.14 -39.36 -21.09
CA VAL A 320 34.17 -39.78 -20.14
C VAL A 320 33.90 -41.24 -19.82
N ASN A 321 34.76 -42.11 -20.34
CA ASN A 321 34.83 -43.52 -19.97
C ASN A 321 35.39 -43.63 -18.54
N GLY A 322 34.76 -44.48 -17.73
CA GLY A 322 35.34 -44.97 -16.49
C GLY A 322 36.28 -46.15 -16.74
N SER A 323 37.19 -46.36 -15.79
CA SER A 323 37.77 -47.67 -15.49
C SER A 323 38.13 -47.71 -14.01
N SER A 324 37.34 -48.47 -13.27
CA SER A 324 37.65 -49.05 -11.97
C SER A 324 38.67 -50.18 -12.13
N ALA A 325 39.70 -50.20 -11.29
CA ALA A 325 40.51 -51.39 -11.04
C ALA A 325 40.75 -51.53 -9.53
N SER A 326 40.57 -52.76 -9.09
CA SER A 326 40.50 -53.29 -7.74
C SER A 326 41.84 -53.76 -7.19
N SER A 327 41.94 -53.77 -5.86
CA SER A 327 42.64 -54.76 -5.02
C SER A 327 44.17 -54.87 -5.08
N GLY A 328 44.78 -54.69 -3.92
CA GLY A 328 46.20 -54.95 -3.62
C GLY A 328 46.61 -54.20 -2.37
#